data_AF-A0A7W6FLB5-F1
#
_entry.id   AF-A0A7W6FLB5-F1
#
_cell.length_a   1.000
_cell.length_b   1.000
_cell.length_c   1.000
_cell.angle_alpha   90.00
_cell.angle_beta   90.00
_cell.angle_gamma   90.00
#
_symmetry.space_group_name_H-M   'P 1'
#
loop_
_entity.id
_entity.type
_entity.pdbx_description
1 polymer ?
#
loop_
_entity_poly.entity_id
_entity_poly.type
_entity_poly.pdbx_seq_one_letter_code
_entity_poly.pdbx_strand_id
1 'polypeptide(L)'
;MNVIDNSKIQGNDIDLGLLLSVLAGAKDSPLIFYYDDQPVRPGYHITEVKAGQFSGLDCGANPEAWTEIFIQLWDIEEGDRTHMPAGKFYSIIRKVTEHVQLDGSAKLTFEVSDGVQPIQLYCAAAPALHAGAVYIELSPRPASCKPRDRWLAEESSRAAACCGPAAAKSDCCAGPHGL
;
A
#
# COMPACT_ATOMS: atom_id res chain seq x y z
N MET A 1 -0.46 5.74 -26.11
CA MET A 1 -0.83 5.01 -24.89
C MET A 1 0.38 4.95 -23.99
N ASN A 2 0.39 5.65 -22.86
CA ASN A 2 1.42 5.45 -21.83
C ASN A 2 1.09 4.14 -21.10
N VAL A 3 1.98 3.16 -21.19
CA VAL A 3 1.85 1.88 -20.49
C VAL A 3 2.15 2.16 -19.01
N ILE A 4 1.16 1.92 -18.15
CA ILE A 4 1.31 2.08 -16.70
C ILE A 4 2.16 0.92 -16.19
N ASP A 5 3.29 1.26 -15.57
CA ASP A 5 4.18 0.32 -14.91
C ASP A 5 3.74 0.12 -13.45
N ASN A 6 3.10 -1.02 -13.19
CA ASN A 6 2.58 -1.38 -11.88
C ASN A 6 3.68 -1.80 -10.89
N SER A 7 4.94 -1.94 -11.31
CA SER A 7 6.05 -2.28 -10.40
C SER A 7 6.30 -1.22 -9.32
N LYS A 8 5.96 0.04 -9.61
CA LYS A 8 6.07 1.18 -8.67
C LYS A 8 5.06 1.14 -7.52
N ILE A 9 4.02 0.29 -7.61
CA ILE A 9 3.01 0.13 -6.57
C ILE A 9 3.58 -0.54 -5.31
N GLN A 10 4.72 -1.24 -5.41
CA GLN A 10 5.33 -1.94 -4.26
C GLN A 10 5.80 -1.02 -3.12
N GLY A 11 6.02 0.28 -3.36
CA GLY A 11 6.29 1.27 -2.30
C GLY A 11 5.04 1.83 -1.62
N ASN A 12 3.86 1.62 -2.22
CA ASN A 12 2.58 2.22 -1.85
C ASN A 12 1.51 1.16 -1.51
N ASP A 13 1.92 -0.02 -1.04
CA ASP A 13 1.01 -1.12 -0.69
C ASP A 13 1.44 -1.74 0.65
N ILE A 14 1.22 -1.00 1.76
CA ILE A 14 1.54 -1.46 3.11
C ILE A 14 0.54 -2.51 3.62
N ASP A 15 0.98 -3.33 4.57
CA ASP A 15 0.10 -4.24 5.30
C ASP A 15 -0.56 -3.57 6.53
N LEU A 16 -1.52 -4.28 7.14
CA LEU A 16 -2.25 -3.79 8.30
C LEU A 16 -1.36 -3.66 9.54
N GLY A 17 -0.39 -4.55 9.71
CA GLY A 17 0.54 -4.53 10.83
C GLY A 17 1.39 -3.26 10.85
N LEU A 18 1.97 -2.90 9.71
CA LEU A 18 2.74 -1.68 9.52
C LEU A 18 1.87 -0.45 9.76
N LEU A 19 0.66 -0.41 9.19
CA LEU A 19 -0.28 0.69 9.43
C LEU A 19 -0.53 0.89 10.93
N LEU A 20 -0.95 -0.15 11.65
CA LEU A 20 -1.26 -0.05 13.08
C LEU A 20 -0.05 0.31 13.94
N SER A 21 1.14 -0.18 13.56
CA SER A 21 2.38 0.12 14.28
C SER A 21 2.71 1.61 14.27
N VAL A 22 2.51 2.28 13.12
CA VAL A 22 2.77 3.72 12.98
C VAL A 22 1.69 4.53 13.69
N LEU A 23 0.42 4.15 13.54
CA LEU A 23 -0.70 4.86 14.19
C LEU A 23 -0.66 4.78 15.72
N ALA A 24 -0.07 3.74 16.29
CA ALA A 24 0.06 3.59 17.74
C ALA A 24 0.85 4.74 18.40
N GLY A 25 1.77 5.40 17.66
CA GLY A 25 2.58 6.53 18.14
C GLY A 25 1.92 7.90 18.03
N ALA A 26 0.77 8.02 17.36
CA ALA A 26 0.13 9.31 17.05
C ALA A 26 -1.39 9.29 17.29
N LYS A 27 -1.84 8.66 18.38
CA LYS A 27 -3.27 8.33 18.63
C LYS A 27 -4.21 9.54 18.63
N ASP A 28 -3.74 10.70 19.09
CA ASP A 28 -4.56 11.91 19.18
C ASP A 28 -4.52 12.74 17.90
N SER A 29 -3.63 12.41 16.96
CA SER A 29 -3.52 13.12 15.68
C SER A 29 -4.69 12.78 14.77
N PRO A 30 -5.23 13.78 14.05
CA PRO A 30 -6.18 13.55 12.97
C PRO A 30 -5.60 12.58 11.93
N LEU A 31 -6.40 11.59 11.53
CA LEU A 31 -6.07 10.63 10.49
C LEU A 31 -6.75 11.03 9.18
N ILE A 32 -5.93 11.40 8.20
CA ILE A 32 -6.38 11.96 6.93
C ILE A 32 -5.90 11.04 5.80
N PHE A 33 -6.85 10.42 5.11
CA PHE A 33 -6.60 9.69 3.88
C PHE A 33 -6.63 10.65 2.69
N TYR A 34 -5.70 10.51 1.76
CA TYR A 34 -5.68 11.26 0.50
C TYR A 34 -5.92 10.30 -0.65
N TYR A 35 -6.93 10.56 -1.48
CA TYR A 35 -7.19 9.81 -2.70
C TYR A 35 -7.62 10.79 -3.79
N ASP A 36 -7.35 10.48 -5.06
CA ASP A 36 -7.68 11.36 -6.20
C ASP A 36 -7.22 12.83 -5.98
N ASP A 37 -5.99 12.99 -5.45
CA ASP A 37 -5.36 14.28 -5.13
C ASP A 37 -6.11 15.14 -4.10
N GLN A 38 -7.03 14.57 -3.34
CA GLN A 38 -7.82 15.29 -2.33
C GLN A 38 -7.87 14.52 -0.99
N PRO A 39 -7.94 15.24 0.15
CA PRO A 39 -8.20 14.58 1.43
C PRO A 39 -9.65 14.09 1.47
N VAL A 40 -9.87 12.95 2.13
CA VAL A 40 -11.21 12.61 2.63
C VAL A 40 -11.76 13.77 3.46
N ARG A 41 -13.06 14.00 3.36
CA ARG A 41 -13.77 15.06 4.06
C ARG A 41 -13.74 14.83 5.58
N PRO A 42 -13.66 15.90 6.38
CA PRO A 42 -13.91 15.82 7.81
C PRO A 42 -15.25 15.12 8.07
N GLY A 43 -15.31 14.24 9.09
CA GLY A 43 -16.51 13.48 9.39
C GLY A 43 -16.71 12.17 8.60
N TYR A 44 -15.76 11.76 7.75
CA TYR A 44 -15.80 10.44 7.09
C TYR A 44 -16.02 9.29 8.07
N HIS A 45 -16.59 8.20 7.57
CA HIS A 45 -16.89 7.00 8.36
C HIS A 45 -16.11 5.80 7.88
N ILE A 46 -15.75 4.91 8.83
CA ILE A 46 -15.42 3.53 8.50
C ILE A 46 -16.72 2.75 8.62
N THR A 47 -17.26 2.30 7.50
CA THR A 47 -18.57 1.64 7.45
C THR A 47 -18.47 0.13 7.59
N GLU A 48 -17.36 -0.45 7.14
CA GLU A 48 -17.11 -1.89 7.21
C GLU A 48 -15.61 -2.17 7.32
N VAL A 49 -15.26 -3.22 8.07
CA VAL A 49 -13.93 -3.83 8.04
C VAL A 49 -14.15 -5.34 7.92
N LYS A 50 -13.65 -5.93 6.84
CA LYS A 50 -13.86 -7.33 6.51
C LYS A 50 -12.56 -8.00 6.09
N ALA A 51 -12.48 -9.31 6.29
CA ALA A 51 -11.40 -10.14 5.79
C ALA A 51 -11.97 -11.23 4.89
N GLY A 52 -11.28 -11.51 3.79
CA GLY A 52 -11.63 -12.57 2.85
C GLY A 52 -10.45 -13.51 2.59
N GLN A 53 -10.76 -14.78 2.38
CA GLN A 53 -9.83 -15.76 1.83
C GLN A 53 -10.20 -15.96 0.36
N PHE A 54 -9.23 -15.77 -0.52
CA PHE A 54 -9.42 -15.84 -1.96
C PHE A 54 -8.62 -16.99 -2.53
N SER A 55 -9.18 -17.62 -3.57
CA SER A 55 -8.51 -18.65 -4.36
C SER A 55 -8.92 -18.47 -5.81
N GLY A 56 -7.97 -18.54 -6.73
CA GLY A 56 -8.23 -18.29 -8.15
C GLY A 56 -7.08 -18.70 -9.06
N LEU A 57 -7.23 -18.35 -10.33
CA LEU A 57 -6.23 -18.54 -11.38
C LEU A 57 -5.86 -17.19 -11.97
N ASP A 58 -4.58 -16.98 -12.29
CA ASP A 58 -4.16 -15.82 -13.08
C ASP A 58 -4.43 -16.00 -14.59
N CYS A 59 -4.12 -14.98 -15.40
CA CYS A 59 -4.26 -15.02 -16.87
C CYS A 59 -3.45 -16.16 -17.54
N GLY A 60 -2.47 -16.74 -16.85
CA GLY A 60 -1.66 -17.88 -17.28
C GLY A 60 -2.10 -19.23 -16.70
N ALA A 61 -3.28 -19.29 -16.08
CA ALA A 61 -3.82 -20.49 -15.40
C ALA A 61 -2.96 -20.99 -14.22
N ASN A 62 -2.16 -20.12 -13.58
CA ASN A 62 -1.44 -20.47 -12.37
C ASN A 62 -2.36 -20.30 -11.15
N PRO A 63 -2.43 -21.29 -10.24
CA PRO A 63 -3.23 -21.19 -9.02
C PRO A 63 -2.62 -20.19 -8.04
N GLU A 64 -3.50 -19.42 -7.39
CA GLU A 64 -3.13 -18.49 -6.33
C GLU A 64 -4.17 -18.51 -5.22
N ALA A 65 -3.70 -18.35 -3.99
CA ALA A 65 -4.53 -18.14 -2.81
C ALA A 65 -3.91 -17.06 -1.94
N TRP A 66 -4.75 -16.18 -1.40
CA TRP A 66 -4.30 -15.10 -0.53
C TRP A 66 -5.42 -14.69 0.45
N THR A 67 -5.02 -14.03 1.52
CA THR A 67 -5.92 -13.35 2.44
C THR A 67 -5.88 -11.85 2.16
N GLU A 68 -7.03 -11.20 2.26
CA GLU A 68 -7.14 -9.76 2.02
C GLU A 68 -8.12 -9.13 3.01
N ILE A 69 -7.71 -7.99 3.55
CA ILE A 69 -8.48 -7.16 4.47
C ILE A 69 -8.96 -5.94 3.71
N PHE A 70 -10.24 -5.62 3.87
CA PHE A 70 -10.86 -4.44 3.29
C PHE A 70 -11.32 -3.50 4.41
N ILE A 71 -10.96 -2.23 4.29
CA ILE A 71 -11.43 -1.15 5.16
C ILE A 71 -12.23 -0.19 4.29
N GLN A 72 -13.55 -0.10 4.55
CA GLN A 72 -14.45 0.72 3.77
C GLN A 72 -14.59 2.12 4.39
N LEU A 73 -14.15 3.13 3.64
CA LEU A 73 -14.30 4.54 3.93
C LEU A 73 -15.51 5.11 3.18
N TRP A 74 -16.38 5.79 3.90
CA TRP A 74 -17.45 6.58 3.32
C TRP A 74 -17.09 8.07 3.42
N ASP A 75 -16.75 8.65 2.28
CA ASP A 75 -16.28 10.02 2.16
C ASP A 75 -17.45 11.00 2.04
N ILE A 76 -17.97 11.40 3.19
CA ILE A 76 -19.05 12.39 3.29
C ILE A 76 -18.68 13.50 4.25
N GLU A 77 -19.26 14.67 4.02
CA GLU A 77 -19.22 15.77 4.98
C GLU A 77 -20.41 15.61 5.94
N GLU A 78 -20.12 15.55 7.24
CA GLU A 78 -21.14 15.46 8.28
C GLU A 78 -21.02 16.62 9.26
N GLY A 79 -21.60 17.76 8.88
CA GLY A 79 -21.63 18.98 9.70
C GLY A 79 -20.24 19.45 10.11
N ASP A 80 -20.10 19.95 11.34
CA ASP A 80 -18.86 20.54 11.86
C ASP A 80 -17.88 19.49 12.44
N ARG A 81 -17.98 18.22 12.02
CA ARG A 81 -17.12 17.15 12.54
C ARG A 81 -15.70 17.30 12.00
N THR A 82 -14.70 17.04 12.85
CA THR A 82 -13.29 16.97 12.44
C THR A 82 -12.95 15.58 11.87
N HIS A 83 -11.77 15.44 11.24
CA HIS A 83 -11.22 14.13 10.90
C HIS A 83 -11.12 13.21 12.12
N MET A 84 -11.32 11.91 11.89
CA MET A 84 -11.20 10.87 12.91
C MET A 84 -9.78 10.85 13.50
N PRO A 85 -9.59 10.80 14.83
CA PRO A 85 -8.26 10.58 15.41
C PRO A 85 -7.73 9.18 15.11
N ALA A 86 -6.41 9.03 14.90
CA ALA A 86 -5.77 7.75 14.62
C ALA A 86 -6.04 6.68 15.69
N GLY A 87 -6.18 7.08 16.96
CA GLY A 87 -6.52 6.19 18.07
C GLY A 87 -7.93 5.60 17.97
N LYS A 88 -8.87 6.34 17.38
CA LYS A 88 -10.22 5.83 17.10
C LYS A 88 -10.19 4.80 15.98
N PHE A 89 -9.47 5.08 14.89
CA PHE A 89 -9.22 4.10 13.82
C PHE A 89 -8.61 2.81 14.40
N TYR A 90 -7.52 2.94 15.17
CA TYR A 90 -6.85 1.81 15.82
C TYR A 90 -7.82 0.98 16.67
N SER A 91 -8.69 1.64 17.43
CA SER A 91 -9.67 0.97 18.30
C SER A 91 -10.74 0.21 17.49
N ILE A 92 -11.17 0.75 16.36
CA ILE A 92 -12.11 0.08 15.43
C ILE A 92 -11.46 -1.20 14.90
N ILE A 93 -10.25 -1.11 14.35
CA ILE A 93 -9.54 -2.27 13.79
C ILE A 93 -9.27 -3.32 14.86
N ARG A 94 -8.84 -2.92 16.05
CA ARG A 94 -8.62 -3.85 17.16
C ARG A 94 -9.91 -4.61 17.51
N LYS A 95 -11.03 -3.90 17.65
CA LYS A 95 -12.32 -4.54 17.96
C LYS A 95 -12.74 -5.55 16.89
N VAL A 96 -12.50 -5.23 15.61
CA VAL A 96 -12.79 -6.16 14.51
C VAL A 96 -11.84 -7.36 14.55
N THR A 97 -10.55 -7.13 14.82
CA THR A 97 -9.54 -8.19 14.96
C THR A 97 -9.92 -9.20 16.05
N GLU A 98 -10.47 -8.74 17.16
CA GLU A 98 -10.95 -9.60 18.26
C GLU A 98 -12.09 -10.56 17.84
N HIS A 99 -12.84 -10.23 16.78
CA HIS A 99 -13.97 -11.04 16.31
C HIS A 99 -13.68 -11.82 15.01
N VAL A 100 -12.88 -11.25 14.12
CA VAL A 100 -12.67 -11.74 12.74
C VAL A 100 -11.26 -12.29 12.52
N GLN A 101 -10.35 -12.15 13.51
CA GLN A 101 -8.94 -12.59 13.42
C GLN A 101 -8.25 -12.01 12.17
N LEU A 102 -8.08 -10.69 12.15
CA LEU A 102 -7.36 -10.01 11.08
C LEU A 102 -5.86 -10.38 11.14
N ASP A 103 -5.37 -11.02 10.08
CA ASP A 103 -3.94 -11.26 9.89
C ASP A 103 -3.25 -9.96 9.48
N GLY A 104 -2.34 -9.47 10.33
CA GLY A 104 -1.62 -8.23 10.10
C GLY A 104 -0.75 -8.22 8.85
N SER A 105 -0.38 -9.40 8.32
CA SER A 105 0.40 -9.57 7.10
C SER A 105 -0.45 -9.78 5.84
N ALA A 106 -1.78 -9.89 6.00
CA ALA A 106 -2.68 -9.99 4.87
C ALA A 106 -2.63 -8.72 4.02
N LYS A 107 -2.94 -8.89 2.73
CA LYS A 107 -3.06 -7.77 1.79
C LYS A 107 -4.09 -6.78 2.31
N LEU A 108 -3.78 -5.49 2.32
CA LEU A 108 -4.68 -4.45 2.80
C LEU A 108 -5.24 -3.65 1.63
N THR A 109 -6.56 -3.51 1.55
CA THR A 109 -7.25 -2.72 0.54
C THR A 109 -8.20 -1.74 1.20
N PHE A 110 -8.16 -0.49 0.75
CA PHE A 110 -9.15 0.51 1.12
C PHE A 110 -10.25 0.54 0.05
N GLU A 111 -11.48 0.49 0.50
CA GLU A 111 -12.68 0.68 -0.30
C GLU A 111 -13.19 2.10 -0.06
N VAL A 112 -13.29 2.95 -1.07
CA VAL A 112 -13.72 4.35 -0.90
C VAL A 112 -14.90 4.67 -1.82
N SER A 113 -15.92 5.33 -1.27
CA SER A 113 -17.07 5.88 -2.01
C SER A 113 -17.63 7.10 -1.25
N ASP A 114 -18.25 8.03 -1.97
CA ASP A 114 -18.99 9.17 -1.42
C ASP A 114 -20.51 8.90 -1.30
N GLY A 115 -20.93 7.66 -1.57
CA GLY A 115 -22.35 7.27 -1.64
C GLY A 115 -23.02 7.58 -2.98
N VAL A 116 -22.32 8.20 -3.92
CA VAL A 116 -22.79 8.44 -5.30
C VAL A 116 -22.00 7.58 -6.28
N GLN A 117 -20.67 7.59 -6.20
CA GLN A 117 -19.79 6.76 -7.03
C GLN A 117 -19.74 5.31 -6.52
N PRO A 118 -19.55 4.32 -7.41
CA PRO A 118 -19.25 2.96 -7.01
C PRO A 118 -18.05 2.89 -6.05
N ILE A 119 -17.99 1.84 -5.24
CA ILE A 119 -16.82 1.58 -4.39
C ILE A 119 -15.59 1.39 -5.27
N GLN A 120 -14.55 2.19 -5.01
CA GLN A 120 -13.26 2.13 -5.66
C GLN A 120 -12.22 1.52 -4.72
N LEU A 121 -11.26 0.78 -5.28
CA LEU A 121 -10.24 0.04 -4.51
C LEU A 121 -8.90 0.77 -4.55
N TYR A 122 -8.25 0.88 -3.38
CA TYR A 122 -6.99 1.60 -3.21
C TYR A 122 -5.97 0.78 -2.41
N CYS A 123 -4.69 0.97 -2.75
CA CYS A 123 -3.54 0.58 -1.94
C CYS A 123 -3.15 1.75 -1.03
N ALA A 124 -2.64 1.47 0.17
CA ALA A 124 -2.17 2.50 1.09
C ALA A 124 -0.65 2.60 1.10
N ALA A 125 -0.14 3.83 1.01
CA ALA A 125 1.25 4.13 1.28
C ALA A 125 1.54 4.19 2.80
N ALA A 126 2.82 4.19 3.16
CA ALA A 126 3.24 4.31 4.55
C ALA A 126 2.71 5.62 5.18
N PRO A 127 2.20 5.58 6.43
CA PRO A 127 1.66 6.78 7.06
C PRO A 127 2.77 7.81 7.31
N ALA A 128 2.51 9.06 6.97
CA ALA A 128 3.42 10.18 7.18
C ALA A 128 2.85 11.14 8.24
N LEU A 129 3.64 11.44 9.27
CA LEU A 129 3.28 12.47 10.25
C LEU A 129 3.80 13.83 9.76
N HIS A 130 2.90 14.77 9.55
CA HIS A 130 3.26 16.14 9.17
C HIS A 130 2.28 17.13 9.79
N ALA A 131 2.74 18.31 10.20
CA ALA A 131 1.89 19.37 10.75
C ALA A 131 0.87 18.94 11.84
N GLY A 132 1.20 17.91 12.64
CA GLY A 132 0.34 17.41 13.71
C GLY A 132 -0.76 16.40 13.30
N ALA A 133 -0.85 16.06 12.02
CA ALA A 133 -1.79 15.06 11.49
C ALA A 133 -1.04 13.88 10.84
N VAL A 134 -1.70 12.73 10.81
CA VAL A 134 -1.21 11.54 10.10
C VAL A 134 -1.88 11.48 8.74
N TYR A 135 -1.06 11.41 7.71
CA TYR A 135 -1.46 11.34 6.31
C TYR A 135 -1.22 9.93 5.77
N ILE A 136 -2.20 9.41 5.04
CA ILE A 136 -2.08 8.14 4.31
C ILE A 136 -2.51 8.39 2.88
N GLU A 137 -1.57 8.25 1.95
CA GLU A 137 -1.87 8.32 0.52
C GLU A 137 -2.49 7.01 0.07
N LEU A 138 -3.62 7.11 -0.62
CA LEU A 138 -4.38 6.02 -1.23
C LEU A 138 -4.25 6.13 -2.74
N SER A 139 -3.41 5.26 -3.31
CA SER A 139 -3.28 5.15 -4.77
C SER A 139 -4.27 4.12 -5.31
N PRO A 140 -4.86 4.31 -6.50
CA PRO A 140 -5.75 3.32 -7.08
C PRO A 140 -5.11 1.93 -7.11
N ARG A 141 -5.90 0.89 -6.87
CA ARG A 141 -5.48 -0.51 -7.02
C ARG A 141 -5.92 -1.01 -8.40
N PRO A 142 -5.11 -0.83 -9.47
CA PRO A 142 -5.52 -1.18 -10.82
C PRO A 142 -5.61 -2.70 -11.00
N ALA A 143 -6.48 -3.11 -11.92
CA ALA A 143 -6.41 -4.46 -12.46
C ALA A 143 -5.07 -4.67 -13.21
N SER A 144 -4.48 -5.85 -13.04
CA SER A 144 -3.25 -6.21 -13.75
C SER A 144 -3.20 -7.70 -14.11
N CYS A 145 -2.38 -8.04 -15.10
CA CYS A 145 -2.08 -9.43 -15.46
C CYS A 145 -0.75 -9.82 -14.80
N LYS A 146 -0.83 -10.63 -13.74
CA LYS A 146 0.30 -11.01 -12.89
C LYS A 146 1.48 -11.64 -13.67
N PRO A 147 1.28 -12.55 -14.63
CA PRO A 147 2.32 -13.00 -15.55
C PRO A 147 3.09 -11.88 -16.25
N ARG A 148 2.41 -10.83 -16.72
CA ARG A 148 3.07 -9.67 -17.32
C ARG A 148 3.87 -8.89 -16.28
N ASP A 149 3.31 -8.69 -15.09
CA ASP A 149 4.00 -7.95 -14.03
C ASP A 149 5.26 -8.69 -13.55
N ARG A 150 5.19 -10.02 -13.42
CA ARG A 150 6.35 -10.88 -13.15
C ARG A 150 7.42 -10.73 -14.23
N TRP A 151 7.01 -10.77 -15.51
CA TRP A 151 7.94 -10.59 -16.63
C TRP A 151 8.60 -9.20 -16.62
N LEU A 152 7.85 -8.13 -16.35
CA LEU A 152 8.39 -6.77 -16.23
C LEU A 152 9.39 -6.65 -15.07
N ALA A 153 9.10 -7.28 -13.93
CA ALA A 153 10.00 -7.31 -12.79
C ALA A 153 11.31 -8.06 -13.11
N GLU A 154 11.21 -9.20 -13.81
CA GLU A 154 12.37 -9.96 -14.29
C GLU A 154 13.24 -9.13 -15.25
N GLU A 155 12.65 -8.49 -16.25
CA GLU A 155 13.37 -7.62 -17.19
C GLU A 155 14.05 -6.45 -16.48
N SER A 156 13.34 -5.81 -15.55
CA SER A 156 13.91 -4.71 -14.74
C SER A 156 15.10 -5.18 -13.89
N SER A 157 15.00 -6.38 -13.31
CA SER A 157 16.10 -6.97 -12.54
C SER A 157 17.31 -7.32 -13.41
N ARG A 158 17.09 -7.81 -14.64
CA ARG A 158 18.15 -8.09 -15.63
C ARG A 158 18.85 -6.81 -16.07
N ALA A 159 18.10 -5.75 -16.33
CA ALA A 159 18.65 -4.44 -16.69
C ALA A 159 19.49 -3.85 -15.53
N ALA A 160 19.03 -3.97 -14.28
CA ALA A 160 19.78 -3.53 -13.10
C ALA A 160 21.08 -4.33 -12.89
N ALA A 161 21.06 -5.65 -13.14
CA ALA A 161 22.24 -6.51 -13.02
C ALA A 161 23.30 -6.23 -14.09
N CYS A 162 22.88 -5.81 -15.30
CA CYS A 162 23.79 -5.43 -16.38
C CYS A 162 24.55 -4.11 -16.09
N CYS A 163 23.97 -3.23 -15.26
CA CYS A 163 24.50 -1.91 -14.94
C CYS A 163 25.15 -1.80 -13.55
N GLY A 164 25.51 -2.92 -12.92
CA GLY A 164 26.33 -2.91 -11.70
C GLY A 164 27.70 -2.27 -11.95
N PRO A 165 28.36 -1.67 -10.93
CA PRO A 165 29.66 -1.03 -11.13
C PRO A 165 30.62 -2.06 -11.72
N ALA A 166 31.21 -1.72 -12.87
CA ALA A 166 32.27 -2.53 -13.46
C ALA A 166 33.31 -2.76 -12.36
N ALA A 167 33.44 -4.00 -11.90
CA ALA A 167 34.48 -4.38 -10.97
C ALA A 167 35.78 -3.83 -11.57
N ALA A 168 36.39 -2.87 -10.86
CA ALA A 168 37.65 -2.29 -11.26
C ALA A 168 38.61 -3.45 -11.46
N LYS A 169 38.90 -3.78 -12.73
CA LYS A 169 40.01 -4.65 -13.06
C LYS A 169 41.21 -3.98 -12.43
N SER A 170 41.76 -4.59 -11.38
CA SER A 170 43.05 -4.19 -10.84
C SER A 170 44.03 -4.21 -12.01
N ASP A 171 44.53 -3.03 -12.38
CA ASP A 171 45.55 -2.87 -13.40
C ASP A 171 46.73 -3.78 -13.06
N CYS A 172 46.87 -4.86 -13.83
CA CYS A 172 48.08 -5.67 -13.89
C CYS A 172 49.12 -4.92 -14.73
N CYS A 173 49.77 -3.91 -14.14
CA CYS A 173 50.93 -3.25 -14.71
C CYS A 173 51.93 -2.86 -13.61
N ALA A 174 52.85 -3.77 -13.27
CA ALA A 174 54.14 -3.40 -12.72
C ALA A 174 55.19 -4.48 -13.02
N GLY A 175 56.03 -4.21 -14.00
CA GLY A 175 57.43 -4.66 -14.00
C GLY A 175 58.30 -3.49 -14.45
N PRO A 176 59.64 -3.56 -14.38
CA PRO A 176 60.49 -4.47 -13.62
C PRO A 176 61.54 -3.68 -12.78
N HIS A 177 62.05 -4.24 -11.67
CA HIS A 177 63.34 -3.82 -11.12
C HIS A 177 64.02 -4.95 -10.35
N GLY A 178 65.25 -5.29 -10.76
CA GLY A 178 66.24 -5.95 -9.92
C GLY A 178 66.98 -7.12 -10.56
N LEU A 179 68.02 -6.82 -11.34
CA LEU A 179 69.40 -7.31 -11.19
C LEU A 179 70.32 -6.58 -12.19
#